data_AF-A0AAN7YVG5-F1
#
_entry.id   AF-A0AAN7YVG5-F1
#
_cell.length_a   1.000
_cell.length_b   1.000
_cell.length_c   1.000
_cell.angle_alpha   90.00
_cell.angle_beta   90.00
_cell.angle_gamma   90.00
#
_symmetry.space_group_name_H-M   'P 1'
#
loop_
_entity.id
_entity.type
_entity.pdbx_description
1 polymer ?
#
loop_
_entity_poly.entity_id
_entity_poly.type
_entity_poly.pdbx_seq_one_letter_code
_entity_poly.pdbx_strand_id
1 'polypeptide(L)'
;MKSVFVLLFIVLSVLINFSTAVNIPVNGKSLEIKNKIEDFLSKDLQGVNGGTHCAGCTIVLSLVSQYSGIHNKSIEDSLDELCSFFPDEAGSLCTWLVNTYGEQIIKYFDQYQNADDVCHAMNICTSPTCRLFTSAPSKFHNPDHVHEEYNKENPKVGTSPWAWIQELINIFSEEHLPIQDFDGDKHSLEATFRGYNWRGKDCNDLDKSSYPGVIEGTSDPSVDLNCNGIFGSNNQSQSYEELFCANSGAMGIIVSGDSAGAHFSIPPQWMTAKDINSTTYKGIVDILETEIDWPMRSCYTGWDTSVPFVDSMYLRMRERNLCNHRDYQNLGVNGASSSGTKEIIQTINRNQETDKPVLLFLELIGNDVCSGHHDFDSMATVDEFTANILDILSYLDTTLPKGSHIVFVGLADGRVLWDSLWNRTHPLGCEYEEVYDFLNCLQVSPCWGWMNPNETVRDYTSNRAAQLSLVYNQIIKNNTYNNFDMIYYDFPFATINQIWVAQGGQTYDLIEPIDGFHPNQIANYLMAGVFYNQLTQDKPEWLGEINPFNSQIQAMFGNQGGYS
;
A
#
# COMPACT_ATOMS: atom_id res chain seq x y z
N MET A 1 11.53 -2.00 1.28
CA MET A 1 10.21 -1.33 1.32
C MET A 1 9.81 -0.75 2.69
N LYS A 2 10.34 -1.28 3.82
CA LYS A 2 10.45 -0.51 5.10
C LYS A 2 11.07 0.90 4.90
N SER A 3 11.73 1.08 3.77
CA SER A 3 12.51 2.22 3.33
C SER A 3 11.74 3.48 2.91
N VAL A 4 10.53 3.36 2.35
CA VAL A 4 9.73 4.53 1.92
C VAL A 4 8.95 5.12 3.11
N PHE A 5 8.54 4.25 4.05
CA PHE A 5 8.08 4.67 5.38
C PHE A 5 9.11 5.56 6.09
N VAL A 6 10.40 5.22 6.01
CA VAL A 6 11.47 5.99 6.66
C VAL A 6 11.67 7.40 6.05
N LEU A 7 11.41 7.54 4.74
CA LEU A 7 11.52 8.81 4.00
C LEU A 7 10.60 9.89 4.57
N LEU A 8 9.42 9.45 5.03
CA LEU A 8 8.40 10.30 5.65
C LEU A 8 8.56 10.39 7.18
N PHE A 9 9.22 9.42 7.79
CA PHE A 9 9.57 9.37 9.22
C PHE A 9 10.57 10.46 9.65
N ILE A 10 11.43 10.94 8.76
CA ILE A 10 12.28 12.13 9.03
C ILE A 10 11.39 13.36 9.22
N VAL A 11 10.34 13.47 8.40
CA VAL A 11 9.32 14.51 8.47
C VAL A 11 8.38 14.31 9.65
N LEU A 12 8.26 13.08 10.19
CA LEU A 12 7.38 12.73 11.33
C LEU A 12 8.09 12.67 12.69
N SER A 13 9.39 12.95 12.77
CA SER A 13 10.19 12.72 13.98
C SER A 13 10.13 13.80 15.07
N VAL A 14 9.26 14.84 15.06
CA VAL A 14 9.35 15.89 16.10
C VAL A 14 8.09 16.55 16.72
N LEU A 15 7.03 15.80 17.07
CA LEU A 15 5.99 16.26 18.00
C LEU A 15 5.75 15.13 19.00
N ILE A 16 6.01 15.25 20.26
CA ILE A 16 5.02 15.74 21.18
C ILE A 16 5.88 15.91 22.44
N ASN A 17 6.08 17.16 22.80
CA ASN A 17 6.01 17.52 24.20
C ASN A 17 4.75 18.34 24.33
N PHE A 18 3.70 17.75 24.90
CA PHE A 18 2.69 18.35 25.79
C PHE A 18 1.39 17.54 25.78
N SER A 19 1.42 16.35 26.40
CA SER A 19 0.52 16.09 27.52
C SER A 19 1.03 14.87 28.29
N THR A 20 0.97 14.99 29.61
CA THR A 20 1.21 13.97 30.64
C THR A 20 0.94 12.53 30.21
N ALA A 21 1.83 11.62 30.61
CA ALA A 21 1.66 10.16 30.56
C ALA A 21 0.19 9.71 30.52
N VAL A 22 -0.26 9.27 29.36
CA VAL A 22 -1.57 8.64 29.20
C VAL A 22 -1.38 7.16 29.48
N ASN A 23 -1.91 6.69 30.60
CA ASN A 23 -2.18 5.26 30.78
C ASN A 23 -3.37 4.92 29.88
N ILE A 24 -3.11 4.32 28.72
CA ILE A 24 -4.16 3.71 27.88
C ILE A 24 -4.31 2.27 28.37
N PRO A 25 -5.45 1.89 28.99
CA PRO A 25 -5.69 0.52 29.37
C PRO A 25 -6.04 -0.31 28.12
N VAL A 26 -5.13 -1.18 27.69
CA VAL A 26 -5.43 -2.25 26.71
C VAL A 26 -5.46 -3.58 27.46
N ASN A 27 -6.61 -4.25 27.46
CA ASN A 27 -6.79 -5.63 27.97
C ASN A 27 -6.16 -5.95 29.34
N GLY A 28 -6.30 -5.05 30.33
CA GLY A 28 -5.99 -5.35 31.73
C GLY A 28 -4.53 -5.69 32.06
N LYS A 29 -3.57 -5.39 31.17
CA LYS A 29 -2.13 -5.51 31.44
C LYS A 29 -1.46 -4.14 31.31
N SER A 30 -0.74 -3.71 32.34
CA SER A 30 0.10 -2.51 32.26
C SER A 30 1.38 -2.84 31.49
N LEU A 31 1.59 -2.20 30.34
CA LEU A 31 2.84 -2.29 29.58
C LEU A 31 3.88 -1.38 30.25
N GLU A 32 4.92 -1.96 30.85
CA GLU A 32 6.08 -1.19 31.33
C GLU A 32 7.05 -0.91 30.16
N ILE A 33 6.87 0.25 29.51
CA ILE A 33 7.73 0.76 28.44
C ILE A 33 8.97 1.39 29.07
N LYS A 34 10.13 0.71 29.09
CA LYS A 34 11.37 1.40 29.50
C LYS A 34 12.69 0.98 28.85
N ASN A 35 12.86 -0.19 28.21
CA ASN A 35 14.21 -0.65 27.83
C ASN A 35 14.37 -1.33 26.45
N LYS A 36 13.59 -0.96 25.42
CA LYS A 36 13.76 -1.49 24.04
C LYS A 36 14.01 -0.44 22.94
N ILE A 37 14.12 0.84 23.30
CA ILE A 37 14.16 1.96 22.35
C ILE A 37 15.59 2.32 21.91
N GLU A 38 16.59 2.17 22.80
CA GLU A 38 17.99 2.48 22.50
C GLU A 38 18.65 1.45 21.55
N ASP A 39 18.21 0.20 21.60
CA ASP A 39 18.76 -0.90 20.79
C ASP A 39 18.23 -0.88 19.34
N PHE A 40 17.12 -0.17 19.08
CA PHE A 40 16.53 0.01 17.74
C PHE A 40 17.01 1.29 17.05
N LEU A 41 17.05 2.42 17.76
CA LEU A 41 17.56 3.70 17.23
C LEU A 41 19.04 3.63 16.81
N SER A 42 19.83 2.76 17.45
CA SER A 42 21.23 2.53 17.08
C SER A 42 21.41 1.60 15.87
N LYS A 43 20.37 0.86 15.45
CA LYS A 43 20.41 -0.06 14.30
C LYS A 43 19.95 0.58 12.98
N ASP A 44 19.01 1.52 12.98
CA ASP A 44 18.45 2.10 11.74
C ASP A 44 19.11 3.38 11.22
N LEU A 45 20.18 3.85 11.88
CA LEU A 45 21.17 4.77 11.28
C LEU A 45 22.17 4.02 10.36
N GLN A 46 21.98 2.70 10.16
CA GLN A 46 22.92 1.81 9.46
C GLN A 46 22.42 1.36 8.06
N GLY A 47 21.61 2.18 7.39
CA GLY A 47 21.30 1.94 5.98
C GLY A 47 22.56 2.09 5.11
N VAL A 48 22.74 1.21 4.12
CA VAL A 48 23.88 1.29 3.19
C VAL A 48 23.91 2.69 2.57
N ASN A 49 25.06 3.37 2.67
CA ASN A 49 25.28 4.71 2.12
C ASN A 49 24.35 5.83 2.67
N GLY A 50 23.77 5.63 3.86
CA GLY A 50 22.78 6.53 4.47
C GLY A 50 21.34 6.13 4.13
N GLY A 51 21.17 5.19 3.19
CA GLY A 51 19.91 4.54 2.85
C GLY A 51 18.74 5.50 2.71
N THR A 52 17.69 5.21 3.46
CA THR A 52 16.42 5.93 3.46
C THR A 52 16.54 7.37 3.88
N HIS A 53 17.45 7.64 4.83
CA HIS A 53 17.65 8.98 5.34
C HIS A 53 18.29 9.88 4.30
N CYS A 54 19.26 9.34 3.56
CA CYS A 54 19.87 10.03 2.43
C CYS A 54 18.85 10.33 1.33
N ALA A 55 18.04 9.33 0.97
CA ALA A 55 16.98 9.51 -0.02
C ALA A 55 16.01 10.61 0.41
N GLY A 56 15.56 10.60 1.68
CA GLY A 56 14.55 11.53 2.17
C GLY A 56 15.06 12.95 2.27
N CYS A 57 16.28 13.12 2.81
CA CYS A 57 16.94 14.43 2.81
C CYS A 57 17.05 14.99 1.39
N THR A 58 17.56 14.18 0.45
CA THR A 58 17.83 14.64 -0.92
C THR A 58 16.53 15.03 -1.62
N ILE A 59 15.48 14.22 -1.50
CA ILE A 59 14.17 14.47 -2.11
C ILE A 59 13.51 15.73 -1.54
N VAL A 60 13.41 15.84 -0.21
CA VAL A 60 12.75 16.98 0.45
C VAL A 60 13.47 18.28 0.12
N LEU A 61 14.81 18.30 0.24
CA LEU A 61 15.59 19.50 -0.05
C LEU A 61 15.56 19.86 -1.56
N SER A 62 15.39 18.88 -2.45
CA SER A 62 15.18 19.14 -3.87
C SER A 62 13.87 19.89 -4.10
N LEU A 63 12.79 19.48 -3.44
CA LEU A 63 11.49 20.15 -3.53
C LEU A 63 11.55 21.58 -3.00
N VAL A 64 12.20 21.78 -1.85
CA VAL A 64 12.41 23.12 -1.26
C VAL A 64 13.17 24.03 -2.23
N SER A 65 14.28 23.53 -2.79
CA SER A 65 15.11 24.29 -3.74
C SER A 65 14.34 24.65 -5.02
N GLN A 66 13.58 23.70 -5.57
CA GLN A 66 12.75 23.95 -6.76
C GLN A 66 11.63 24.93 -6.48
N TYR A 67 10.93 24.77 -5.35
CA TYR A 67 9.85 25.67 -4.94
C TYR A 67 10.38 27.11 -4.75
N SER A 68 11.52 27.25 -4.07
CA SER A 68 12.24 28.53 -3.93
C SER A 68 12.54 29.18 -5.27
N GLY A 69 13.07 28.41 -6.23
CA GLY A 69 13.36 28.88 -7.58
C GLY A 69 12.11 29.31 -8.38
N ILE A 70 11.03 28.53 -8.31
CA ILE A 70 9.77 28.79 -9.01
C ILE A 70 9.08 30.05 -8.47
N HIS A 71 9.07 30.21 -7.14
CA HIS A 71 8.39 31.32 -6.47
C HIS A 71 9.29 32.56 -6.25
N ASN A 72 10.55 32.49 -6.67
CA ASN A 72 11.56 33.56 -6.48
C ASN A 72 11.65 34.01 -5.01
N LYS A 73 11.71 33.02 -4.11
CA LYS A 73 11.80 33.18 -2.64
C LYS A 73 13.14 32.69 -2.13
N SER A 74 13.56 33.15 -0.95
CA SER A 74 14.71 32.55 -0.27
C SER A 74 14.38 31.11 0.16
N ILE A 75 15.39 30.29 0.44
CA ILE A 75 15.19 28.94 1.00
C ILE A 75 14.48 29.02 2.34
N GLU A 76 14.82 30.01 3.17
CA GLU A 76 14.17 30.28 4.47
C GLU A 76 12.67 30.54 4.30
N ASP A 77 12.30 31.53 3.48
CA ASP A 77 10.88 31.87 3.22
C ASP A 77 10.10 30.69 2.60
N SER A 78 10.79 29.88 1.80
CA SER A 78 10.20 28.71 1.15
C SER A 78 9.92 27.60 2.17
N LEU A 79 10.86 27.34 3.07
CA LEU A 79 10.69 26.38 4.16
C LEU A 79 9.52 26.80 5.08
N ASP A 80 9.46 28.06 5.50
CA ASP A 80 8.39 28.57 6.34
C ASP A 80 7.02 28.44 5.66
N GLU A 81 6.93 28.80 4.38
CA GLU A 81 5.67 28.70 3.64
C GLU A 81 5.25 27.23 3.43
N LEU A 82 6.19 26.36 3.04
CA LEU A 82 5.91 24.93 2.88
C LEU A 82 5.40 24.30 4.17
N CYS A 83 5.98 24.66 5.32
CA CYS A 83 5.50 24.20 6.62
C CYS A 83 4.08 24.66 6.93
N SER A 84 3.68 25.86 6.48
CA SER A 84 2.31 26.36 6.65
C SER A 84 1.26 25.60 5.82
N PHE A 85 1.69 24.80 4.83
CA PHE A 85 0.79 24.01 3.98
C PHE A 85 0.43 22.66 4.59
N PHE A 86 1.19 22.18 5.58
CA PHE A 86 0.86 20.97 6.32
C PHE A 86 -0.19 21.26 7.41
N PRO A 87 -1.15 20.34 7.63
CA PRO A 87 -2.15 20.51 8.67
C PRO A 87 -1.57 20.30 10.08
N ASP A 88 -2.21 20.96 11.05
CA ASP A 88 -2.16 20.66 12.50
C ASP A 88 -0.77 20.30 13.04
N GLU A 89 -0.63 19.07 13.53
CA GLU A 89 0.60 18.50 14.04
C GLU A 89 1.71 18.51 12.96
N ALA A 90 1.45 17.99 11.76
CA ALA A 90 2.45 17.91 10.69
C ALA A 90 3.09 19.27 10.34
N GLY A 91 2.31 20.36 10.37
CA GLY A 91 2.85 21.73 10.19
C GLY A 91 3.74 22.19 11.34
N SER A 92 3.34 21.89 12.57
CA SER A 92 4.15 22.19 13.77
C SER A 92 5.51 21.50 13.73
N LEU A 93 5.55 20.31 13.15
CA LEU A 93 6.75 19.50 13.02
C LEU A 93 7.69 20.01 11.94
N CYS A 94 7.15 20.26 10.75
CA CYS A 94 7.91 20.92 9.70
C CYS A 94 8.57 22.19 10.26
N THR A 95 7.81 23.00 11.00
CA THR A 95 8.32 24.21 11.65
C THR A 95 9.45 23.91 12.64
N TRP A 96 9.35 22.84 13.45
CA TRP A 96 10.44 22.44 14.33
C TRP A 96 11.70 22.01 13.56
N LEU A 97 11.54 21.25 12.46
CA LEU A 97 12.66 20.79 11.64
C LEU A 97 13.39 21.97 11.01
N VAL A 98 12.63 22.94 10.50
CA VAL A 98 13.16 24.22 9.99
C VAL A 98 13.86 24.99 11.10
N ASN A 99 13.29 25.11 12.30
CA ASN A 99 13.94 25.80 13.41
C ASN A 99 15.22 25.11 13.90
N THR A 100 15.31 23.78 13.76
CA THR A 100 16.44 22.99 14.27
C THR A 100 17.58 22.91 13.26
N TYR A 101 17.26 22.68 11.99
CA TYR A 101 18.24 22.42 10.93
C TYR A 101 18.30 23.53 9.86
N GLY A 102 17.33 24.44 9.83
CA GLY A 102 17.16 25.46 8.79
C GLY A 102 18.38 26.34 8.61
N GLU A 103 18.99 26.85 9.70
CA GLU A 103 20.22 27.67 9.60
C GLU A 103 21.36 26.90 8.92
N GLN A 104 21.52 25.63 9.26
CA GLN A 104 22.53 24.76 8.65
C GLN A 104 22.20 24.47 7.18
N ILE A 105 20.95 24.18 6.86
CA ILE A 105 20.45 23.93 5.51
C ILE A 105 20.66 25.16 4.61
N ILE A 106 20.25 26.34 5.07
CA ILE A 106 20.42 27.62 4.35
C ILE A 106 21.90 27.87 4.06
N LYS A 107 22.76 27.73 5.08
CA LYS A 107 24.21 27.90 4.93
C LYS A 107 24.80 26.94 3.91
N TYR A 108 24.34 25.69 3.89
CA TYR A 108 24.81 24.72 2.90
C TYR A 108 24.26 24.98 1.51
N PHE A 109 23.04 25.47 1.35
CA PHE A 109 22.53 25.91 0.05
C PHE A 109 23.24 27.15 -0.50
N ASP A 110 23.72 28.05 0.36
CA ASP A 110 24.57 29.18 -0.07
C ASP A 110 25.93 28.69 -0.62
N GLN A 111 26.43 27.56 -0.11
CA GLN A 111 27.71 26.98 -0.48
C GLN A 111 27.59 25.99 -1.66
N TYR A 112 26.48 25.25 -1.72
CA TYR A 112 26.24 24.14 -2.61
C TYR A 112 24.90 24.29 -3.31
N GLN A 113 24.85 24.03 -4.61
CA GLN A 113 23.64 24.29 -5.41
C GLN A 113 22.60 23.17 -5.32
N ASN A 114 23.04 21.92 -5.15
CA ASN A 114 22.17 20.76 -5.25
C ASN A 114 21.84 20.18 -3.87
N ALA A 115 20.64 19.63 -3.74
CA ALA A 115 20.16 19.04 -2.48
C ALA A 115 21.01 17.87 -1.99
N ASP A 116 21.55 17.05 -2.91
CA ASP A 116 22.44 15.94 -2.55
C ASP A 116 23.76 16.45 -1.93
N ASP A 117 24.38 17.50 -2.48
CA ASP A 117 25.54 18.17 -1.86
C ASP A 117 25.23 18.63 -0.42
N VAL A 118 24.04 19.20 -0.18
CA VAL A 118 23.61 19.62 1.17
C VAL A 118 23.48 18.40 2.10
N CYS A 119 22.84 17.32 1.65
CA CYS A 119 22.68 16.11 2.46
C CYS A 119 24.01 15.39 2.77
N HIS A 120 24.97 15.46 1.85
CA HIS A 120 26.35 15.00 2.07
C HIS A 120 27.08 15.91 3.07
N ALA A 121 26.93 17.23 2.97
CA ALA A 121 27.52 18.18 3.91
C ALA A 121 26.94 18.05 5.33
N MET A 122 25.68 17.63 5.45
CA MET A 122 25.02 17.30 6.72
C MET A 122 25.39 15.90 7.25
N ASN A 123 26.18 15.11 6.51
CA ASN A 123 26.57 13.74 6.85
C ASN A 123 25.37 12.77 6.99
N ILE A 124 24.25 13.08 6.32
CA ILE A 124 23.08 12.19 6.22
C ILE A 124 23.32 11.16 5.11
N CYS A 125 23.82 11.63 3.97
CA CYS A 125 24.34 10.77 2.92
C CYS A 125 25.81 10.47 3.20
N THR A 126 26.17 9.18 3.26
CA THR A 126 27.51 8.76 3.72
C THR A 126 28.44 8.31 2.60
N SER A 127 27.92 8.04 1.39
CA SER A 127 28.73 7.65 0.24
C SER A 127 28.82 8.75 -0.82
N PRO A 128 30.01 9.27 -1.13
CA PRO A 128 30.18 10.40 -2.06
C PRO A 128 29.69 10.11 -3.49
N THR A 129 29.55 8.83 -3.86
CA THR A 129 29.11 8.38 -5.18
C THR A 129 27.59 8.26 -5.31
N CYS A 130 26.84 8.18 -4.21
CA CYS A 130 25.38 8.14 -4.26
C CYS A 130 24.85 9.59 -4.37
N ARG A 131 24.57 10.00 -5.61
CA ARG A 131 24.12 11.36 -5.98
C ARG A 131 22.88 11.26 -6.85
N LEU A 132 21.92 12.17 -6.64
CA LEU A 132 20.70 12.20 -7.44
C LEU A 132 20.88 13.04 -8.70
N PHE A 133 21.65 14.13 -8.64
CA PHE A 133 21.87 15.01 -9.78
C PHE A 133 23.27 14.80 -10.34
N THR A 134 23.40 13.95 -11.35
CA THR A 134 24.70 13.55 -11.91
C THR A 134 25.15 14.44 -13.06
N SER A 135 24.20 15.13 -13.70
CA SER A 135 24.42 16.02 -14.83
C SER A 135 25.13 17.35 -14.49
N ALA A 136 25.17 17.74 -13.21
CA ALA A 136 25.92 18.90 -12.73
C ALA A 136 27.12 18.45 -11.87
N PRO A 137 28.34 18.95 -12.11
CA PRO A 137 29.49 18.59 -11.29
C PRO A 137 29.27 19.04 -9.84
N SER A 138 29.32 18.07 -8.91
CA SER A 138 29.19 18.31 -7.47
C SER A 138 30.16 19.39 -6.99
N LYS A 139 29.68 20.29 -6.14
CA LYS A 139 30.54 21.30 -5.50
C LYS A 139 31.08 20.80 -4.16
N PHE A 140 30.41 19.84 -3.52
CA PHE A 140 30.88 19.23 -2.29
C PHE A 140 31.93 18.14 -2.55
N HIS A 141 33.16 18.39 -2.09
CA HIS A 141 34.26 17.42 -2.11
C HIS A 141 34.75 17.20 -0.69
N ASN A 142 34.38 16.09 -0.06
CA ASN A 142 35.00 15.63 1.18
C ASN A 142 35.86 14.39 0.90
N PRO A 143 37.20 14.51 0.78
CA PRO A 143 38.09 13.37 0.57
C PRO A 143 38.22 12.49 1.82
N ASP A 144 37.86 13.01 2.99
CA ASP A 144 37.93 12.35 4.29
C ASP A 144 36.51 12.09 4.81
N HIS A 145 35.71 11.29 4.10
CA HIS A 145 34.50 10.68 4.68
C HIS A 145 34.94 9.71 5.79
N VAL A 146 35.40 10.25 6.90
CA VAL A 146 35.60 9.51 8.13
C VAL A 146 34.21 9.15 8.61
N HIS A 147 33.87 7.86 8.57
CA HIS A 147 32.87 7.32 9.47
C HIS A 147 33.29 7.74 10.88
N GLU A 148 32.73 8.82 11.41
CA GLU A 148 32.71 9.00 12.85
C GLU A 148 31.86 7.85 13.38
N GLU A 149 32.54 6.86 13.97
CA GLU A 149 31.92 5.78 14.71
C GLU A 149 30.94 6.43 15.70
N TYR A 150 29.67 6.03 15.62
CA TYR A 150 28.59 6.59 16.43
C TYR A 150 29.01 6.66 17.90
N ASN A 151 29.13 7.88 18.43
CA ASN A 151 29.46 8.08 19.83
C ASN A 151 28.23 7.85 20.72
N LYS A 152 28.17 6.66 21.34
CA LYS A 152 27.11 6.29 22.29
C LYS A 152 26.94 7.27 23.46
N GLU A 153 27.98 8.00 23.84
CA GLU A 153 27.95 8.93 24.97
C GLU A 153 27.42 10.32 24.58
N ASN A 154 27.32 10.63 23.28
CA ASN A 154 26.84 11.93 22.80
C ASN A 154 26.21 11.82 21.38
N PRO A 155 24.98 11.29 21.28
CA PRO A 155 24.32 11.12 19.99
C PRO A 155 24.08 12.48 19.31
N LYS A 156 24.62 12.66 18.09
CA LYS A 156 24.44 13.88 17.27
C LYS A 156 23.03 14.01 16.68
N VAL A 157 22.20 12.99 16.84
CA VAL A 157 20.75 13.05 16.60
C VAL A 157 20.09 12.64 17.91
N GLY A 158 19.41 13.58 18.57
CA GLY A 158 18.71 13.31 19.81
C GLY A 158 17.67 12.21 19.65
N THR A 159 17.35 11.54 20.76
CA THR A 159 16.26 10.56 20.88
C THR A 159 15.01 11.03 20.13
N SER A 160 14.47 10.18 19.25
CA SER A 160 13.22 10.46 18.54
C SER A 160 12.09 10.68 19.57
N PRO A 161 11.42 11.84 19.58
CA PRO A 161 10.19 12.15 20.32
C PRO A 161 9.02 11.17 20.11
N TRP A 162 9.16 10.15 19.27
CA TRP A 162 8.07 9.27 18.80
C TRP A 162 8.37 7.78 18.95
N ALA A 163 9.12 7.40 19.97
CA ALA A 163 9.24 5.98 20.33
C ALA A 163 7.86 5.27 20.40
N TRP A 164 6.80 6.01 20.78
CA TRP A 164 5.43 5.50 20.85
C TRP A 164 4.71 5.39 19.49
N ILE A 165 5.00 6.24 18.48
CA ILE A 165 4.48 6.03 17.10
C ILE A 165 5.26 4.93 16.39
N GLN A 166 6.55 4.77 16.67
CA GLN A 166 7.29 3.57 16.25
C GLN A 166 6.67 2.31 16.86
N GLU A 167 6.23 2.38 18.11
CA GLU A 167 5.50 1.29 18.76
C GLU A 167 4.09 1.10 18.17
N LEU A 168 3.38 2.18 17.82
CA LEU A 168 2.10 2.10 17.10
C LEU A 168 2.24 1.55 15.68
N ILE A 169 3.28 1.93 14.92
CA ILE A 169 3.57 1.39 13.60
C ILE A 169 4.09 -0.05 13.69
N ASN A 170 4.82 -0.41 14.73
CA ASN A 170 5.12 -1.82 15.00
C ASN A 170 3.83 -2.59 15.31
N ILE A 171 2.89 -2.00 16.05
CA ILE A 171 1.53 -2.56 16.24
C ILE A 171 0.77 -2.64 14.89
N PHE A 172 0.84 -1.61 14.03
CA PHE A 172 0.18 -1.58 12.70
C PHE A 172 0.78 -2.58 11.72
N SER A 173 2.11 -2.74 11.74
CA SER A 173 2.87 -3.56 10.79
C SER A 173 3.03 -5.02 11.19
N GLU A 174 2.76 -5.38 12.46
CA GLU A 174 2.85 -6.78 12.90
C GLU A 174 1.49 -7.48 12.84
N GLU A 175 0.37 -6.79 13.13
CA GLU A 175 -0.94 -7.44 13.22
C GLU A 175 -1.82 -7.25 11.97
N HIS A 176 -1.66 -6.16 11.20
CA HIS A 176 -2.45 -5.84 9.98
C HIS A 176 -3.99 -5.90 10.16
N LEU A 177 -4.48 -5.52 11.35
CA LEU A 177 -5.88 -5.49 11.75
C LEU A 177 -6.33 -4.07 12.13
N PRO A 178 -7.65 -3.77 12.12
CA PRO A 178 -8.14 -2.45 12.53
C PRO A 178 -7.75 -2.11 13.97
N ILE A 179 -7.44 -0.84 14.24
CA ILE A 179 -7.17 -0.36 15.61
C ILE A 179 -8.48 -0.23 16.40
N GLN A 180 -9.50 0.30 15.75
CA GLN A 180 -10.82 0.51 16.32
C GLN A 180 -11.73 -0.63 15.87
N ASP A 181 -11.77 -1.66 16.69
CA ASP A 181 -12.57 -2.87 16.54
C ASP A 181 -12.93 -3.33 17.96
N PHE A 182 -14.10 -2.91 18.45
CA PHE A 182 -14.48 -3.09 19.86
C PHE A 182 -14.97 -4.50 20.17
N ASP A 183 -15.46 -5.24 19.17
CA ASP A 183 -15.94 -6.62 19.33
C ASP A 183 -14.96 -7.70 18.80
N GLY A 184 -13.90 -7.26 18.10
CA GLY A 184 -12.80 -8.08 17.64
C GLY A 184 -13.15 -8.90 16.40
N ASP A 185 -14.08 -8.45 15.55
CA ASP A 185 -14.47 -9.13 14.31
C ASP A 185 -13.64 -8.75 13.08
N LYS A 186 -12.66 -7.84 13.26
CA LYS A 186 -11.74 -7.35 12.23
C LYS A 186 -12.38 -6.38 11.22
N HIS A 187 -13.59 -5.89 11.45
CA HIS A 187 -14.17 -4.77 10.72
C HIS A 187 -14.13 -3.50 11.59
N SER A 188 -14.46 -2.35 11.01
CA SER A 188 -14.36 -1.08 11.72
C SER A 188 -15.34 -0.04 11.19
N LEU A 189 -15.70 0.89 12.07
CA LEU A 189 -16.38 2.14 11.73
C LEU A 189 -15.43 3.25 11.23
N GLU A 190 -14.12 3.12 11.46
CA GLU A 190 -13.10 4.08 11.02
C GLU A 190 -12.60 3.78 9.62
N ALA A 191 -12.28 4.82 8.84
CA ALA A 191 -11.90 4.67 7.43
C ALA A 191 -10.48 4.13 7.27
N THR A 192 -9.55 4.75 7.99
CA THR A 192 -8.10 4.54 7.90
C THR A 192 -7.67 3.42 8.86
N PHE A 193 -6.37 3.25 9.12
CA PHE A 193 -5.85 2.31 10.12
C PHE A 193 -6.40 0.89 10.00
N ARG A 194 -6.34 0.32 8.79
CA ARG A 194 -6.88 -1.02 8.46
C ARG A 194 -8.41 -1.17 8.62
N GLY A 195 -9.14 -0.07 8.75
CA GLY A 195 -10.61 -0.02 8.84
C GLY A 195 -11.33 -0.12 7.49
N TYR A 196 -12.41 0.65 7.28
CA TYR A 196 -13.34 0.40 6.18
C TYR A 196 -12.83 0.75 4.77
N ASN A 197 -11.70 1.46 4.64
CA ASN A 197 -11.02 1.55 3.35
C ASN A 197 -10.47 0.18 2.92
N TRP A 198 -10.15 -0.69 3.88
CA TRP A 198 -9.57 -2.02 3.68
C TRP A 198 -10.62 -3.12 3.63
N ARG A 199 -11.63 -3.05 4.50
CA ARG A 199 -12.70 -4.06 4.60
C ARG A 199 -14.07 -3.40 4.58
N GLY A 200 -15.14 -4.16 4.36
CA GLY A 200 -16.49 -3.63 4.49
C GLY A 200 -16.70 -2.92 5.83
N LYS A 201 -17.33 -1.73 5.80
CA LYS A 201 -17.67 -0.99 7.01
C LYS A 201 -18.59 -1.81 7.90
N ASP A 202 -18.22 -1.90 9.17
CA ASP A 202 -19.05 -2.53 10.19
C ASP A 202 -20.38 -1.75 10.35
N CYS A 203 -21.46 -2.48 10.57
CA CYS A 203 -22.77 -1.91 10.87
C CYS A 203 -23.07 -1.92 12.38
N ASN A 204 -22.36 -2.72 13.18
CA ASN A 204 -22.51 -2.80 14.63
C ASN A 204 -21.23 -3.30 15.34
N ASP A 205 -20.31 -2.36 15.60
CA ASP A 205 -19.01 -2.53 16.29
C ASP A 205 -19.16 -2.80 17.81
N LEU A 206 -20.20 -3.52 18.20
CA LEU A 206 -20.46 -4.02 19.55
C LEU A 206 -20.95 -5.48 19.51
N ASP A 207 -21.11 -6.05 18.32
CA ASP A 207 -21.61 -7.40 18.08
C ASP A 207 -20.78 -8.10 17.01
N LYS A 208 -19.82 -8.90 17.51
CA LYS A 208 -18.91 -9.72 16.72
C LYS A 208 -19.58 -10.67 15.70
N SER A 209 -20.91 -10.86 15.78
CA SER A 209 -21.66 -11.67 14.81
C SER A 209 -22.28 -10.85 13.67
N SER A 210 -22.05 -9.54 13.65
CA SER A 210 -22.68 -8.58 12.75
C SER A 210 -21.67 -7.89 11.83
N TYR A 211 -21.18 -8.58 10.80
CA TYR A 211 -20.17 -8.04 9.88
C TYR A 211 -20.42 -8.40 8.40
N PRO A 212 -19.79 -7.67 7.45
CA PRO A 212 -19.87 -7.97 6.02
C PRO A 212 -19.61 -9.43 5.64
N GLY A 213 -20.61 -10.03 5.00
CA GLY A 213 -20.53 -11.37 4.41
C GLY A 213 -21.08 -12.52 5.26
N VAL A 214 -21.63 -12.24 6.43
CA VAL A 214 -22.41 -13.22 7.21
C VAL A 214 -23.63 -13.73 6.41
N ILE A 215 -23.99 -14.99 6.58
CA ILE A 215 -25.24 -15.58 6.08
C ILE A 215 -26.34 -15.26 7.07
N GLU A 216 -27.30 -14.41 6.67
CA GLU A 216 -28.49 -14.20 7.48
C GLU A 216 -29.43 -15.40 7.35
N GLY A 217 -29.58 -16.12 8.47
CA GLY A 217 -30.50 -17.25 8.59
C GLY A 217 -31.89 -16.80 9.06
N THR A 218 -32.41 -17.46 10.09
CA THR A 218 -33.70 -17.12 10.74
C THR A 218 -33.55 -16.08 11.86
N SER A 219 -32.56 -15.20 11.74
CA SER A 219 -32.24 -14.13 12.68
C SER A 219 -33.38 -13.10 12.77
N ASP A 220 -33.34 -12.22 13.77
CA ASP A 220 -34.29 -11.11 13.88
C ASP A 220 -34.22 -10.27 12.60
N PRO A 221 -35.30 -10.22 11.80
CA PRO A 221 -35.25 -9.51 10.53
C PRO A 221 -35.08 -8.01 10.71
N SER A 222 -35.21 -7.45 11.91
CA SER A 222 -34.99 -6.01 12.14
C SER A 222 -33.51 -5.61 12.25
N VAL A 223 -32.59 -6.58 12.31
CA VAL A 223 -31.15 -6.37 12.40
C VAL A 223 -30.50 -6.73 11.07
N ASP A 224 -29.66 -5.84 10.56
CA ASP A 224 -28.77 -6.10 9.42
C ASP A 224 -27.49 -6.73 9.97
N LEU A 225 -27.39 -8.06 9.95
CA LEU A 225 -26.25 -8.81 10.49
C LEU A 225 -25.09 -8.88 9.50
N ASN A 226 -25.35 -8.74 8.21
CA ASN A 226 -24.29 -8.85 7.20
C ASN A 226 -23.88 -7.51 6.60
N CYS A 227 -24.37 -6.41 7.18
CA CYS A 227 -24.06 -5.02 6.85
C CYS A 227 -24.28 -4.66 5.38
N ASN A 228 -25.15 -5.38 4.67
CA ASN A 228 -25.42 -5.12 3.26
C ASN A 228 -26.55 -4.08 3.07
N GLY A 229 -27.12 -3.54 4.16
CA GLY A 229 -28.18 -2.53 4.15
C GLY A 229 -29.59 -3.07 3.85
N ILE A 230 -29.77 -4.38 3.77
CA ILE A 230 -31.05 -5.05 3.50
C ILE A 230 -31.52 -5.70 4.80
N PHE A 231 -32.57 -5.14 5.38
CA PHE A 231 -33.18 -5.67 6.59
C PHE A 231 -34.67 -5.33 6.63
N GLY A 232 -35.38 -5.91 7.58
CA GLY A 232 -36.81 -5.78 7.82
C GLY A 232 -37.61 -6.96 7.26
N SER A 233 -38.93 -6.84 7.33
CA SER A 233 -39.85 -7.83 6.76
C SER A 233 -40.94 -7.19 5.93
N ASN A 234 -41.48 -7.97 5.00
CA ASN A 234 -42.68 -7.60 4.28
C ASN A 234 -43.94 -7.77 5.15
N ASN A 235 -45.10 -7.39 4.63
CA ASN A 235 -46.39 -7.50 5.33
C ASN A 235 -46.82 -8.96 5.64
N GLN A 236 -46.12 -9.96 5.11
CA GLN A 236 -46.35 -11.38 5.34
C GLN A 236 -45.34 -11.97 6.35
N SER A 237 -44.55 -11.13 7.02
CA SER A 237 -43.52 -11.51 7.98
C SER A 237 -42.37 -12.33 7.39
N GLN A 238 -42.14 -12.26 6.08
CA GLN A 238 -40.93 -12.79 5.44
C GLN A 238 -39.84 -11.72 5.44
N SER A 239 -38.61 -12.08 5.82
CA SER A 239 -37.50 -11.11 5.82
C SER A 239 -37.15 -10.68 4.39
N TYR A 240 -36.71 -9.42 4.24
CA TYR A 240 -36.27 -8.94 2.92
C TYR A 240 -34.99 -9.61 2.46
N GLU A 241 -34.08 -9.95 3.37
CA GLU A 241 -32.86 -10.69 3.05
C GLU A 241 -33.19 -12.11 2.53
N GLU A 242 -34.13 -12.83 3.16
CA GLU A 242 -34.58 -14.14 2.65
C GLU A 242 -35.28 -13.98 1.30
N LEU A 243 -36.08 -12.94 1.11
CA LEU A 243 -36.80 -12.71 -0.15
C LEU A 243 -35.87 -12.35 -1.31
N PHE A 244 -34.88 -11.49 -1.07
CA PHE A 244 -34.07 -10.88 -2.13
C PHE A 244 -32.69 -11.53 -2.31
N CYS A 245 -32.15 -12.17 -1.28
CA CYS A 245 -30.77 -12.63 -1.25
C CYS A 245 -30.63 -14.14 -1.09
N ALA A 246 -31.64 -14.86 -0.59
CA ALA A 246 -31.58 -16.31 -0.47
C ALA A 246 -31.34 -16.97 -1.83
N ASN A 247 -30.31 -17.84 -1.90
CA ASN A 247 -29.89 -18.53 -3.12
C ASN A 247 -29.50 -17.60 -4.30
N SER A 248 -29.24 -16.31 -4.04
CA SER A 248 -28.79 -15.36 -5.08
C SER A 248 -27.35 -15.63 -5.55
N GLY A 249 -26.60 -16.49 -4.85
CA GLY A 249 -25.18 -16.70 -5.09
C GLY A 249 -24.31 -15.55 -4.62
N ALA A 250 -24.75 -14.78 -3.61
CA ALA A 250 -23.95 -13.72 -3.01
C ALA A 250 -22.60 -14.26 -2.51
N MET A 251 -21.53 -13.49 -2.77
CA MET A 251 -20.15 -13.89 -2.62
C MET A 251 -19.28 -12.65 -2.38
N GLY A 252 -18.36 -12.73 -1.43
CA GLY A 252 -17.44 -11.64 -1.11
C GLY A 252 -16.23 -11.58 -2.04
N ILE A 253 -15.57 -10.42 -2.10
CA ILE A 253 -14.30 -10.25 -2.80
C ILE A 253 -13.16 -10.08 -1.80
N ILE A 254 -12.12 -10.89 -1.94
CA ILE A 254 -10.91 -10.75 -1.12
C ILE A 254 -9.70 -10.61 -2.03
N VAL A 255 -8.76 -9.73 -1.68
CA VAL A 255 -7.40 -9.77 -2.23
C VAL A 255 -6.42 -9.98 -1.11
N SER A 256 -5.55 -10.99 -1.26
CA SER A 256 -4.31 -11.10 -0.50
C SER A 256 -3.19 -10.71 -1.45
N GLY A 257 -2.73 -9.47 -1.30
CA GLY A 257 -1.84 -8.84 -2.26
C GLY A 257 -0.62 -8.18 -1.63
N ASP A 258 0.15 -7.50 -2.45
CA ASP A 258 1.22 -6.62 -1.99
C ASP A 258 0.82 -5.13 -2.06
N SER A 259 1.80 -4.26 -2.29
CA SER A 259 1.59 -2.82 -2.49
C SER A 259 0.74 -2.52 -3.72
N ALA A 260 0.80 -3.33 -4.78
CA ALA A 260 -0.02 -3.15 -5.97
C ALA A 260 -1.49 -3.51 -5.69
N GLY A 261 -1.76 -4.61 -4.99
CA GLY A 261 -3.11 -5.00 -4.57
C GLY A 261 -3.76 -4.03 -3.58
N ALA A 262 -2.96 -3.38 -2.72
CA ALA A 262 -3.39 -2.30 -1.83
C ALA A 262 -3.55 -0.95 -2.56
N HIS A 263 -3.05 -0.84 -3.79
CA HIS A 263 -2.91 0.40 -4.55
C HIS A 263 -2.08 1.45 -3.80
N PHE A 264 -0.80 1.16 -3.59
CA PHE A 264 0.18 2.15 -3.17
C PHE A 264 0.22 3.30 -4.19
N SER A 265 0.08 4.53 -3.72
CA SER A 265 0.17 5.72 -4.58
C SER A 265 0.57 6.95 -3.77
N ILE A 266 1.60 7.65 -4.24
CA ILE A 266 1.99 8.95 -3.70
C ILE A 266 1.41 10.04 -4.62
N PRO A 267 0.56 10.94 -4.11
CA PRO A 267 0.02 12.03 -4.91
C PRO A 267 1.14 12.83 -5.61
N PRO A 268 1.16 12.89 -6.95
CA PRO A 268 2.27 13.53 -7.67
C PRO A 268 2.46 15.01 -7.33
N GLN A 269 1.40 15.68 -6.89
CA GLN A 269 1.42 17.07 -6.44
C GLN A 269 2.29 17.27 -5.21
N TRP A 270 2.53 16.24 -4.39
CA TRP A 270 3.42 16.30 -3.23
C TRP A 270 4.89 16.41 -3.62
N MET A 271 5.23 15.96 -4.83
CA MET A 271 6.61 15.87 -5.31
C MET A 271 6.84 16.66 -6.60
N THR A 272 5.89 17.50 -6.99
CA THR A 272 6.00 18.40 -8.14
C THR A 272 5.99 19.84 -7.63
N ALA A 273 7.16 20.45 -7.46
CA ALA A 273 7.29 21.75 -6.79
C ALA A 273 6.41 22.86 -7.38
N LYS A 274 6.14 22.81 -8.69
CA LYS A 274 5.25 23.74 -9.40
C LYS A 274 3.78 23.67 -8.95
N ASP A 275 3.34 22.50 -8.49
CA ASP A 275 1.94 22.25 -8.15
C ASP A 275 1.67 22.41 -6.64
N ILE A 276 2.73 22.57 -5.84
CA ILE A 276 2.63 22.76 -4.39
C ILE A 276 1.95 24.10 -4.06
N ASN A 277 0.94 24.03 -3.20
CA ASN A 277 0.19 25.18 -2.69
C ASN A 277 -0.43 24.85 -1.31
N SER A 278 -1.17 25.79 -0.72
CA SER A 278 -1.77 25.67 0.62
C SER A 278 -2.82 24.57 0.79
N THR A 279 -3.17 23.84 -0.26
CA THR A 279 -4.08 22.70 -0.20
C THR A 279 -3.42 21.36 -0.51
N THR A 280 -2.16 21.37 -0.96
CA THR A 280 -1.47 20.17 -1.47
C THR A 280 -1.35 19.06 -0.44
N TYR A 281 -1.08 19.39 0.83
CA TYR A 281 -0.91 18.41 1.91
C TYR A 281 -2.15 18.25 2.80
N LYS A 282 -3.32 18.74 2.36
CA LYS A 282 -4.58 18.47 3.07
C LYS A 282 -4.91 16.98 2.98
N GLY A 283 -5.25 16.37 4.12
CA GLY A 283 -5.53 14.93 4.18
C GLY A 283 -4.27 14.05 4.11
N ILE A 284 -3.06 14.64 4.24
CA ILE A 284 -1.84 13.84 4.30
C ILE A 284 -1.91 12.80 5.42
N VAL A 285 -2.40 13.18 6.61
CA VAL A 285 -2.52 12.29 7.77
C VAL A 285 -3.31 11.03 7.41
N ASP A 286 -4.53 11.17 6.89
CA ASP A 286 -5.38 10.04 6.48
C ASP A 286 -4.69 9.07 5.50
N ILE A 287 -3.88 9.62 4.57
CA ILE A 287 -3.10 8.84 3.61
C ILE A 287 -1.98 8.06 4.32
N LEU A 288 -1.39 8.61 5.38
CA LEU A 288 -0.38 7.91 6.18
C LEU A 288 -0.98 6.84 7.07
N GLU A 289 -2.14 7.10 7.63
CA GLU A 289 -2.91 6.14 8.42
C GLU A 289 -3.41 4.96 7.57
N THR A 290 -3.42 5.12 6.24
CA THR A 290 -3.65 4.06 5.26
C THR A 290 -2.37 3.51 4.66
N GLU A 291 -1.20 3.78 5.26
CA GLU A 291 0.08 3.24 4.80
C GLU A 291 0.49 3.70 3.38
N ILE A 292 -0.06 4.83 2.93
CA ILE A 292 0.09 5.38 1.57
C ILE A 292 -0.60 4.49 0.50
N ASP A 293 -1.42 3.55 0.97
CA ASP A 293 -2.24 2.69 0.13
C ASP A 293 -3.64 3.27 -0.04
N TRP A 294 -4.24 2.97 -1.19
CA TRP A 294 -5.56 3.44 -1.57
C TRP A 294 -6.49 2.24 -1.86
N PRO A 295 -6.71 1.33 -0.89
CA PRO A 295 -7.45 0.08 -1.11
C PRO A 295 -8.91 0.33 -1.53
N MET A 296 -9.48 1.45 -1.10
CA MET A 296 -10.80 1.94 -1.51
C MET A 296 -10.88 2.39 -2.97
N ARG A 297 -9.76 2.37 -3.71
CA ARG A 297 -9.67 2.66 -5.16
C ARG A 297 -8.93 1.58 -5.96
N SER A 298 -8.55 0.49 -5.30
CA SER A 298 -7.80 -0.62 -5.90
C SER A 298 -8.62 -1.41 -6.93
N CYS A 299 -7.93 -2.12 -7.82
CA CYS A 299 -8.49 -3.05 -8.82
C CYS A 299 -9.43 -4.10 -8.21
N TYR A 300 -9.18 -4.52 -6.97
CA TYR A 300 -9.90 -5.65 -6.37
C TYR A 300 -11.06 -5.17 -5.50
N THR A 301 -10.81 -4.24 -4.58
CA THR A 301 -11.75 -3.86 -3.51
C THR A 301 -12.20 -2.41 -3.59
N GLY A 302 -11.81 -1.66 -4.62
CA GLY A 302 -12.14 -0.25 -4.72
C GLY A 302 -13.64 0.01 -4.76
N TRP A 303 -14.11 0.98 -3.99
CA TRP A 303 -15.53 1.36 -3.87
C TRP A 303 -15.75 2.87 -3.96
N ASP A 304 -14.70 3.69 -3.81
CA ASP A 304 -14.77 5.15 -3.88
C ASP A 304 -14.87 5.65 -5.32
N THR A 305 -16.09 5.64 -5.87
CA THR A 305 -16.36 6.17 -7.22
C THR A 305 -16.48 7.70 -7.27
N SER A 306 -16.10 8.42 -6.20
CA SER A 306 -16.12 9.89 -6.19
C SER A 306 -14.99 10.48 -7.03
N VAL A 307 -13.96 9.68 -7.34
CA VAL A 307 -12.84 10.03 -8.21
C VAL A 307 -12.91 9.28 -9.55
N PRO A 308 -12.31 9.82 -10.63
CA PRO A 308 -12.26 9.15 -11.92
C PRO A 308 -11.49 7.81 -11.87
N PHE A 309 -11.77 6.93 -12.83
CA PHE A 309 -11.04 5.67 -13.03
C PHE A 309 -11.07 4.73 -11.82
N VAL A 310 -12.19 4.68 -11.10
CA VAL A 310 -12.43 3.62 -10.10
C VAL A 310 -13.44 2.64 -10.66
N ASP A 311 -12.95 1.42 -10.84
CA ASP A 311 -13.70 0.20 -11.16
C ASP A 311 -12.96 -0.95 -10.48
N SER A 312 -13.69 -1.97 -10.03
CA SER A 312 -13.09 -3.04 -9.26
C SER A 312 -13.85 -4.35 -9.39
N MET A 313 -13.18 -5.46 -9.06
CA MET A 313 -13.84 -6.76 -8.94
C MET A 313 -15.01 -6.71 -7.93
N TYR A 314 -14.83 -6.00 -6.82
CA TYR A 314 -15.89 -5.76 -5.84
C TYR A 314 -17.11 -5.03 -6.42
N LEU A 315 -16.92 -3.87 -7.06
CA LEU A 315 -18.04 -3.10 -7.61
C LEU A 315 -18.79 -3.88 -8.70
N ARG A 316 -18.07 -4.64 -9.52
CA ARG A 316 -18.66 -5.49 -10.56
C ARG A 316 -19.45 -6.65 -9.95
N MET A 317 -18.97 -7.29 -8.88
CA MET A 317 -19.73 -8.32 -8.17
C MET A 317 -20.95 -7.74 -7.44
N ARG A 318 -20.83 -6.53 -6.89
CA ARG A 318 -21.97 -5.81 -6.31
C ARG A 318 -23.01 -5.42 -7.36
N GLU A 319 -22.61 -4.97 -8.55
CA GLU A 319 -23.53 -4.64 -9.64
C GLU A 319 -24.36 -5.86 -10.07
N ARG A 320 -23.73 -7.05 -10.13
CA ARG A 320 -24.44 -8.30 -10.42
C ARG A 320 -25.43 -8.68 -9.34
N ASN A 321 -25.06 -8.50 -8.07
CA ASN A 321 -25.89 -8.87 -6.93
C ASN A 321 -25.71 -7.87 -5.79
N LEU A 322 -26.72 -7.03 -5.57
CA LEU A 322 -26.68 -5.98 -4.55
C LEU A 322 -26.57 -6.53 -3.12
N CYS A 323 -26.86 -7.82 -2.89
CA CYS A 323 -26.65 -8.49 -1.61
C CYS A 323 -25.17 -8.67 -1.23
N ASN A 324 -24.24 -8.36 -2.15
CA ASN A 324 -22.79 -8.31 -1.93
C ASN A 324 -22.31 -6.94 -1.40
N HIS A 325 -23.22 -6.01 -1.07
CA HIS A 325 -22.82 -4.71 -0.53
C HIS A 325 -21.94 -4.88 0.73
N ARG A 326 -20.93 -4.02 0.84
CA ARG A 326 -19.79 -4.07 1.78
C ARG A 326 -18.94 -5.34 1.84
N ASP A 327 -19.27 -6.41 1.13
CA ASP A 327 -18.53 -7.68 1.25
C ASP A 327 -17.21 -7.69 0.46
N TYR A 328 -16.23 -6.90 0.93
CA TYR A 328 -14.86 -6.84 0.44
C TYR A 328 -13.84 -6.88 1.59
N GLN A 329 -12.66 -7.47 1.32
CA GLN A 329 -11.49 -7.41 2.21
C GLN A 329 -10.20 -7.28 1.40
N ASN A 330 -9.43 -6.24 1.66
CA ASN A 330 -8.09 -6.02 1.12
C ASN A 330 -7.07 -6.33 2.21
N LEU A 331 -6.31 -7.40 2.01
CA LEU A 331 -5.24 -7.84 2.92
C LEU A 331 -3.87 -7.41 2.37
N GLY A 332 -3.82 -6.48 1.42
CA GLY A 332 -2.59 -6.01 0.79
C GLY A 332 -1.65 -5.36 1.80
N VAL A 333 -0.36 -5.71 1.73
CA VAL A 333 0.66 -5.12 2.60
C VAL A 333 1.88 -4.75 1.76
N ASN A 334 2.35 -3.51 1.94
CA ASN A 334 3.57 -3.04 1.31
C ASN A 334 4.77 -3.93 1.63
N GLY A 335 5.34 -4.56 0.60
CA GLY A 335 6.47 -5.49 0.73
C GLY A 335 6.09 -6.95 1.00
N ALA A 336 4.80 -7.30 0.96
CA ALA A 336 4.37 -8.69 1.09
C ALA A 336 4.92 -9.55 -0.06
N SER A 337 5.64 -10.61 0.30
CA SER A 337 6.07 -11.70 -0.59
C SER A 337 5.36 -12.99 -0.18
N SER A 338 5.50 -14.07 -0.95
CA SER A 338 4.95 -15.39 -0.58
C SER A 338 5.31 -15.82 0.85
N SER A 339 6.53 -15.48 1.31
CA SER A 339 6.97 -15.80 2.67
C SER A 339 6.22 -14.99 3.73
N GLY A 340 6.08 -13.67 3.53
CA GLY A 340 5.36 -12.79 4.47
C GLY A 340 3.86 -13.07 4.49
N THR A 341 3.30 -13.42 3.33
CA THR A 341 1.86 -13.67 3.18
C THR A 341 1.36 -14.87 3.98
N LYS A 342 2.24 -15.79 4.41
CA LYS A 342 1.86 -16.87 5.34
C LYS A 342 1.28 -16.36 6.66
N GLU A 343 1.75 -15.22 7.14
CA GLU A 343 1.23 -14.57 8.35
C GLU A 343 0.07 -13.64 7.99
N ILE A 344 0.23 -12.81 6.95
CA ILE A 344 -0.78 -11.83 6.52
C ILE A 344 -2.11 -12.51 6.16
N ILE A 345 -2.10 -13.68 5.50
CA ILE A 345 -3.33 -14.37 5.10
C ILE A 345 -4.22 -14.74 6.29
N GLN A 346 -3.64 -14.88 7.48
CA GLN A 346 -4.37 -15.24 8.71
C GLN A 346 -5.23 -14.08 9.24
N THR A 347 -5.04 -12.88 8.70
CA THR A 347 -5.82 -11.68 9.03
C THR A 347 -7.19 -11.71 8.36
N ILE A 348 -7.45 -12.63 7.41
CA ILE A 348 -8.76 -12.81 6.78
C ILE A 348 -9.88 -12.94 7.83
N ASN A 349 -11.03 -12.34 7.57
CA ASN A 349 -12.23 -12.56 8.39
C ASN A 349 -13.24 -13.39 7.62
N ARG A 350 -13.16 -14.71 7.77
CA ARG A 350 -14.15 -15.64 7.25
C ARG A 350 -14.35 -16.84 8.15
N ASN A 351 -15.61 -17.20 8.33
CA ASN A 351 -16.03 -18.40 9.04
C ASN A 351 -16.68 -19.40 8.07
N GLN A 352 -16.19 -20.64 8.07
CA GLN A 352 -16.63 -21.67 7.12
C GLN A 352 -18.12 -22.02 7.19
N GLU A 353 -18.75 -21.85 8.35
CA GLU A 353 -20.13 -22.27 8.59
C GLU A 353 -21.12 -21.10 8.50
N THR A 354 -20.70 -19.91 8.93
CA THR A 354 -21.61 -18.76 9.07
C THR A 354 -21.53 -17.76 7.93
N ASP A 355 -20.52 -17.83 7.07
CA ASP A 355 -20.26 -16.77 6.09
C ASP A 355 -20.44 -17.26 4.65
N LYS A 356 -20.73 -16.30 3.78
CA LYS A 356 -20.83 -16.50 2.33
C LYS A 356 -19.45 -16.86 1.76
N PRO A 357 -19.38 -17.67 0.69
CA PRO A 357 -18.13 -17.96 0.00
C PRO A 357 -17.50 -16.67 -0.55
N VAL A 358 -16.24 -16.78 -0.99
CA VAL A 358 -15.48 -15.64 -1.52
C VAL A 358 -14.82 -15.96 -2.86
N LEU A 359 -14.69 -14.95 -3.70
CA LEU A 359 -13.73 -14.93 -4.80
C LEU A 359 -12.46 -14.20 -4.30
N LEU A 360 -11.41 -14.98 -4.04
CA LEU A 360 -10.15 -14.51 -3.51
C LEU A 360 -9.11 -14.39 -4.62
N PHE A 361 -8.46 -13.23 -4.73
CA PHE A 361 -7.28 -13.02 -5.56
C PHE A 361 -6.03 -13.14 -4.71
N LEU A 362 -5.12 -14.06 -5.07
CA LEU A 362 -3.78 -14.13 -4.48
C LEU A 362 -2.82 -13.44 -5.45
N GLU A 363 -2.38 -12.25 -5.05
CA GLU A 363 -1.72 -11.26 -5.90
C GLU A 363 -0.30 -10.98 -5.37
N LEU A 364 0.65 -11.86 -5.69
CA LEU A 364 2.03 -11.73 -5.25
C LEU A 364 2.90 -11.42 -6.45
N ILE A 365 2.86 -10.17 -6.92
CA ILE A 365 3.30 -9.88 -8.28
C ILE A 365 4.76 -9.40 -8.39
N GLY A 366 5.41 -9.06 -7.27
CA GLY A 366 6.74 -8.45 -7.30
C GLY A 366 7.72 -8.90 -6.21
N ASN A 367 7.34 -8.85 -4.93
CA ASN A 367 8.31 -8.90 -3.83
C ASN A 367 9.08 -10.23 -3.66
N ASP A 368 8.64 -11.31 -4.29
CA ASP A 368 9.42 -12.56 -4.36
C ASP A 368 10.65 -12.45 -5.28
N VAL A 369 10.70 -11.44 -6.16
CA VAL A 369 11.85 -11.13 -7.02
C VAL A 369 12.40 -9.71 -6.86
N CYS A 370 11.70 -8.86 -6.12
CA CYS A 370 12.05 -7.45 -5.90
C CYS A 370 12.62 -7.21 -4.51
N SER A 371 13.84 -6.67 -4.48
CA SER A 371 14.49 -6.20 -3.26
C SER A 371 15.40 -5.00 -3.56
N GLY A 372 15.92 -4.34 -2.52
CA GLY A 372 16.96 -3.31 -2.66
C GLY A 372 18.39 -3.89 -2.68
N HIS A 373 18.54 -5.20 -2.50
CA HIS A 373 19.84 -5.88 -2.46
C HIS A 373 20.41 -6.06 -3.86
N HIS A 374 21.74 -5.94 -3.99
CA HIS A 374 22.44 -6.04 -5.29
C HIS A 374 22.84 -7.49 -5.58
N ASP A 375 21.93 -8.41 -5.32
CA ASP A 375 22.12 -9.84 -5.50
C ASP A 375 20.82 -10.50 -5.93
N PHE A 376 20.96 -11.73 -6.44
CA PHE A 376 19.84 -12.58 -6.83
C PHE A 376 19.48 -13.61 -5.74
N ASP A 377 20.24 -13.65 -4.65
CA ASP A 377 20.09 -14.61 -3.56
C ASP A 377 18.90 -14.22 -2.66
N SER A 378 18.55 -12.94 -2.63
CA SER A 378 17.34 -12.43 -1.98
C SER A 378 16.03 -12.78 -2.69
N MET A 379 16.07 -13.28 -3.93
CA MET A 379 14.87 -13.70 -4.66
C MET A 379 14.43 -15.10 -4.24
N ALA A 380 13.12 -15.28 -4.01
CA ALA A 380 12.55 -16.58 -3.68
C ALA A 380 12.91 -17.63 -4.74
N THR A 381 13.32 -18.81 -4.28
CA THR A 381 13.48 -19.97 -5.16
C THR A 381 12.12 -20.57 -5.51
N VAL A 382 12.07 -21.38 -6.58
CA VAL A 382 10.85 -22.11 -6.97
C VAL A 382 10.37 -23.00 -5.83
N ASP A 383 11.28 -23.67 -5.11
CA ASP A 383 10.92 -24.59 -4.02
C ASP A 383 10.36 -23.83 -2.81
N GLU A 384 10.99 -22.71 -2.41
CA GLU A 384 10.51 -21.86 -1.33
C GLU A 384 9.14 -21.25 -1.65
N PHE A 385 9.00 -20.69 -2.86
CA PHE A 385 7.74 -20.12 -3.31
C PHE A 385 6.64 -21.19 -3.33
N THR A 386 6.93 -22.39 -3.87
CA THR A 386 5.98 -23.51 -3.87
C THR A 386 5.55 -23.88 -2.46
N ALA A 387 6.50 -24.03 -1.52
CA ALA A 387 6.19 -24.34 -0.13
C ALA A 387 5.32 -23.26 0.52
N ASN A 388 5.66 -21.98 0.30
CA ASN A 388 4.90 -20.87 0.84
C ASN A 388 3.46 -20.83 0.32
N ILE A 389 3.25 -21.02 -0.98
CA ILE A 389 1.90 -21.06 -1.56
C ILE A 389 1.11 -22.26 -1.02
N LEU A 390 1.72 -23.43 -0.86
CA LEU A 390 1.05 -24.60 -0.28
C LEU A 390 0.64 -24.39 1.20
N ASP A 391 1.47 -23.70 1.98
CA ASP A 391 1.14 -23.31 3.36
C ASP A 391 -0.07 -22.37 3.41
N ILE A 392 -0.08 -21.34 2.54
CA ILE A 392 -1.19 -20.39 2.40
C ILE A 392 -2.49 -21.11 2.05
N LEU A 393 -2.47 -21.99 1.04
CA LEU A 393 -3.65 -22.73 0.59
C LEU A 393 -4.16 -23.72 1.65
N SER A 394 -3.24 -24.33 2.40
CA SER A 394 -3.60 -25.23 3.50
C SER A 394 -4.34 -24.49 4.61
N TYR A 395 -3.90 -23.27 4.94
CA TYR A 395 -4.63 -22.41 5.87
C TYR A 395 -6.00 -22.03 5.31
N LEU A 396 -6.07 -21.55 4.06
CA LEU A 396 -7.33 -21.15 3.43
C LEU A 396 -8.37 -22.27 3.39
N ASP A 397 -7.97 -23.54 3.24
CA ASP A 397 -8.94 -24.66 3.20
C ASP A 397 -9.56 -24.92 4.58
N THR A 398 -8.97 -24.40 5.66
CA THR A 398 -9.54 -24.44 7.01
C THR A 398 -10.38 -23.20 7.35
N THR A 399 -10.37 -22.18 6.51
CA THR A 399 -10.97 -20.87 6.82
C THR A 399 -12.07 -20.47 5.85
N LEU A 400 -11.90 -20.73 4.56
CA LEU A 400 -12.86 -20.32 3.54
C LEU A 400 -14.10 -21.23 3.56
N PRO A 401 -15.32 -20.66 3.45
CA PRO A 401 -16.54 -21.44 3.24
C PRO A 401 -16.49 -22.24 1.94
N LYS A 402 -17.18 -23.37 1.94
CA LYS A 402 -17.29 -24.21 0.75
C LYS A 402 -17.96 -23.46 -0.41
N GLY A 403 -17.39 -23.59 -1.60
CA GLY A 403 -17.84 -22.89 -2.80
C GLY A 403 -17.11 -21.55 -3.01
N SER A 404 -16.02 -21.32 -2.27
CA SER A 404 -15.10 -20.22 -2.54
C SER A 404 -14.23 -20.53 -3.77
N HIS A 405 -13.57 -19.50 -4.29
CA HIS A 405 -12.76 -19.60 -5.49
C HIS A 405 -11.48 -18.78 -5.35
N ILE A 406 -10.35 -19.32 -5.78
CA ILE A 406 -9.05 -18.64 -5.74
C ILE A 406 -8.57 -18.37 -7.16
N VAL A 407 -8.20 -17.11 -7.42
CA VAL A 407 -7.53 -16.66 -8.63
C VAL A 407 -6.08 -16.33 -8.27
N PHE A 408 -5.13 -17.09 -8.78
CA PHE A 408 -3.72 -16.73 -8.73
C PHE A 408 -3.41 -15.70 -9.81
N VAL A 409 -2.71 -14.63 -9.43
CA VAL A 409 -2.15 -13.65 -10.36
C VAL A 409 -0.65 -13.91 -10.48
N GLY A 410 -0.17 -14.15 -11.70
CA GLY A 410 1.25 -14.34 -11.97
C GLY A 410 2.09 -13.11 -11.62
N LEU A 411 3.39 -13.31 -11.46
CA LEU A 411 4.31 -12.20 -11.25
C LEU A 411 4.40 -11.34 -12.51
N ALA A 412 4.66 -10.05 -12.30
CA ALA A 412 4.82 -9.09 -13.39
C ALA A 412 6.10 -9.37 -14.20
N ASP A 413 6.12 -8.91 -15.46
CA ASP A 413 7.36 -8.69 -16.20
C ASP A 413 7.71 -7.20 -16.13
N GLY A 414 8.50 -6.84 -15.11
CA GLY A 414 8.81 -5.44 -14.80
C GLY A 414 9.82 -4.77 -15.74
N ARG A 415 10.29 -5.43 -16.81
CA ARG A 415 11.15 -4.77 -17.82
C ARG A 415 10.51 -3.52 -18.42
N VAL A 416 9.18 -3.53 -18.51
CA VAL A 416 8.39 -2.41 -19.01
C VAL A 416 8.61 -1.10 -18.24
N LEU A 417 9.02 -1.18 -16.97
CA LEU A 417 9.32 -0.02 -16.13
C LEU A 417 10.50 0.75 -16.71
N TRP A 418 11.65 0.09 -16.83
CA TRP A 418 12.84 0.68 -17.42
C TRP A 418 12.55 1.14 -18.85
N ASP A 419 12.01 0.26 -19.69
CA ASP A 419 11.79 0.51 -21.12
C ASP A 419 10.87 1.72 -21.39
N SER A 420 9.98 2.04 -20.45
CA SER A 420 9.01 3.14 -20.58
C SER A 420 9.42 4.42 -19.87
N LEU A 421 10.30 4.36 -18.87
CA LEU A 421 10.54 5.49 -17.96
C LEU A 421 11.95 6.07 -18.00
N TRP A 422 13.00 5.28 -18.29
CA TRP A 422 14.39 5.63 -17.95
C TRP A 422 14.82 7.06 -18.37
N ASN A 423 14.47 7.51 -19.58
CA ASN A 423 14.84 8.83 -20.13
C ASN A 423 13.76 9.91 -19.95
N ARG A 424 12.70 9.62 -19.19
CA ARG A 424 11.64 10.56 -18.91
C ARG A 424 12.02 11.38 -17.68
N THR A 425 11.51 12.61 -17.63
CA THR A 425 11.69 13.46 -16.46
C THR A 425 10.77 12.99 -15.32
N HIS A 426 11.38 12.56 -14.23
CA HIS A 426 10.72 12.31 -12.96
C HIS A 426 10.16 13.62 -12.38
N PRO A 427 9.09 13.61 -11.56
CA PRO A 427 8.56 14.82 -10.92
C PRO A 427 9.57 15.66 -10.10
N LEU A 428 10.68 15.05 -9.69
CA LEU A 428 11.82 15.73 -9.06
C LEU A 428 12.71 16.52 -10.03
N GLY A 429 12.45 16.50 -11.33
CA GLY A 429 13.16 17.26 -12.35
C GLY A 429 14.41 16.58 -12.94
N CYS A 430 14.81 15.41 -12.44
CA CYS A 430 15.85 14.55 -13.01
C CYS A 430 15.25 13.43 -13.89
N GLU A 431 16.08 12.67 -14.60
CA GLU A 431 15.61 11.49 -15.35
C GLU A 431 15.32 10.30 -14.40
N TYR A 432 14.40 9.40 -14.76
CA TYR A 432 14.14 8.19 -13.94
C TYR A 432 15.38 7.32 -13.79
N GLU A 433 16.27 7.26 -14.79
CA GLU A 433 17.57 6.58 -14.66
C GLU A 433 18.37 7.12 -13.47
N GLU A 434 18.45 8.44 -13.29
CA GLU A 434 19.14 9.07 -12.16
C GLU A 434 18.47 8.72 -10.82
N VAL A 435 17.13 8.67 -10.78
CA VAL A 435 16.38 8.26 -9.58
C VAL A 435 16.66 6.80 -9.25
N TYR A 436 16.59 5.90 -10.24
CA TYR A 436 16.82 4.48 -10.04
C TYR A 436 18.24 4.20 -9.57
N ASP A 437 19.25 4.80 -10.22
CA ASP A 437 20.65 4.64 -9.83
C ASP A 437 20.90 5.18 -8.41
N PHE A 438 20.28 6.30 -8.06
CA PHE A 438 20.37 6.86 -6.70
C PHE A 438 19.78 5.91 -5.65
N LEU A 439 18.56 5.41 -5.86
CA LEU A 439 17.91 4.48 -4.94
C LEU A 439 18.62 3.12 -4.87
N ASN A 440 19.16 2.65 -6.00
CA ASN A 440 20.00 1.46 -6.06
C ASN A 440 21.29 1.66 -5.26
N CYS A 441 21.99 2.78 -5.43
CA CYS A 441 23.22 3.09 -4.69
C CYS A 441 22.99 3.09 -3.17
N LEU A 442 21.81 3.53 -2.73
CA LEU A 442 21.38 3.56 -1.33
C LEU A 442 20.79 2.23 -0.82
N GLN A 443 20.64 1.22 -1.69
CA GLN A 443 19.95 -0.05 -1.41
C GLN A 443 18.54 0.13 -0.83
N VAL A 444 17.82 1.16 -1.29
CA VAL A 444 16.43 1.44 -0.91
C VAL A 444 15.46 1.35 -2.09
N SER A 445 15.97 1.00 -3.27
CA SER A 445 15.15 0.68 -4.44
C SER A 445 14.08 -0.36 -4.08
N PRO A 446 12.81 -0.15 -4.48
CA PRO A 446 11.78 -1.16 -4.26
C PRO A 446 12.04 -2.40 -5.10
N CYS A 447 12.74 -2.28 -6.24
CA CYS A 447 13.13 -3.41 -7.06
C CYS A 447 14.41 -3.14 -7.87
N TRP A 448 15.58 -3.40 -7.25
CA TRP A 448 16.88 -3.31 -7.92
C TRP A 448 16.97 -4.16 -9.19
N GLY A 449 16.24 -5.28 -9.22
CA GLY A 449 16.20 -6.18 -10.37
C GLY A 449 15.67 -5.52 -11.65
N TRP A 450 14.52 -4.86 -11.58
CA TRP A 450 13.86 -4.27 -12.75
C TRP A 450 14.19 -2.79 -12.97
N MET A 451 14.40 -2.03 -11.90
CA MET A 451 14.73 -0.60 -11.94
C MET A 451 16.24 -0.42 -12.07
N ASN A 452 16.80 -0.93 -13.18
CA ASN A 452 18.25 -1.06 -13.37
C ASN A 452 18.65 -0.79 -14.82
N PRO A 453 19.73 -0.02 -15.09
CA PRO A 453 20.24 0.16 -16.46
C PRO A 453 20.77 -1.14 -17.08
N ASN A 454 21.21 -2.10 -16.27
CA ASN A 454 21.74 -3.36 -16.76
C ASN A 454 20.63 -4.32 -17.22
N GLU A 455 20.48 -4.46 -18.53
CA GLU A 455 19.51 -5.36 -19.17
C GLU A 455 19.64 -6.81 -18.71
N THR A 456 20.87 -7.31 -18.47
CA THR A 456 21.07 -8.68 -17.98
C THR A 456 20.48 -8.89 -16.59
N VAL A 457 20.52 -7.86 -15.72
CA VAL A 457 19.89 -7.91 -14.40
C VAL A 457 18.38 -7.95 -14.56
N ARG A 458 17.81 -7.06 -15.40
CA ARG A 458 16.36 -7.03 -15.65
C ARG A 458 15.85 -8.34 -16.24
N ASP A 459 16.56 -8.91 -17.21
CA ASP A 459 16.23 -10.19 -17.83
C ASP A 459 16.30 -11.35 -16.82
N TYR A 460 17.30 -11.36 -15.94
CA TYR A 460 17.38 -12.38 -14.90
C TYR A 460 16.16 -12.30 -13.96
N THR A 461 15.80 -11.10 -13.49
CA THR A 461 14.63 -10.88 -12.64
C THR A 461 13.34 -11.32 -13.31
N SER A 462 13.12 -10.94 -14.57
CA SER A 462 11.93 -11.38 -15.34
C SER A 462 11.91 -12.89 -15.58
N ASN A 463 13.06 -13.52 -15.82
CA ASN A 463 13.15 -14.98 -15.94
C ASN A 463 12.79 -15.68 -14.63
N ARG A 464 13.26 -15.17 -13.47
CA ARG A 464 12.84 -15.70 -12.16
C ARG A 464 11.35 -15.51 -11.94
N ALA A 465 10.80 -14.33 -12.24
CA ALA A 465 9.37 -14.05 -12.10
C ALA A 465 8.50 -15.01 -12.93
N ALA A 466 8.90 -15.30 -14.17
CA ALA A 466 8.25 -16.28 -15.02
C ALA A 466 8.33 -17.71 -14.44
N GLN A 467 9.48 -18.10 -13.86
CA GLN A 467 9.63 -19.40 -13.19
C GLN A 467 8.68 -19.55 -12.00
N LEU A 468 8.57 -18.52 -11.15
CA LEU A 468 7.66 -18.52 -10.01
C LEU A 468 6.19 -18.54 -10.45
N SER A 469 5.84 -17.78 -11.49
CA SER A 469 4.48 -17.75 -12.05
C SER A 469 4.02 -19.12 -12.55
N LEU A 470 4.92 -19.91 -13.14
CA LEU A 470 4.60 -21.27 -13.62
C LEU A 470 4.26 -22.25 -12.49
N VAL A 471 4.64 -21.97 -11.24
CA VAL A 471 4.33 -22.80 -10.07
C VAL A 471 2.83 -22.94 -9.87
N TYR A 472 2.05 -21.88 -10.10
CA TYR A 472 0.59 -21.90 -9.88
C TYR A 472 -0.10 -23.00 -10.70
N ASN A 473 0.25 -23.14 -11.98
CA ASN A 473 -0.29 -24.20 -12.84
C ASN A 473 0.07 -25.60 -12.35
N GLN A 474 1.26 -25.77 -11.77
CA GLN A 474 1.68 -27.05 -11.18
C GLN A 474 0.90 -27.35 -9.90
N ILE A 475 0.69 -26.35 -9.04
CA ILE A 475 -0.09 -26.48 -7.82
C ILE A 475 -1.54 -26.84 -8.14
N ILE A 476 -2.18 -26.13 -9.07
CA ILE A 476 -3.56 -26.40 -9.52
C ILE A 476 -3.70 -27.84 -10.02
N LYS A 477 -2.72 -28.34 -10.78
CA LYS A 477 -2.76 -29.70 -11.34
C LYS A 477 -2.58 -30.79 -10.28
N ASN A 478 -1.78 -30.53 -9.25
CA ASN A 478 -1.30 -31.57 -8.33
C ASN A 478 -2.03 -31.57 -6.98
N ASN A 479 -2.81 -30.53 -6.66
CA ASN A 479 -3.48 -30.38 -5.37
C ASN A 479 -4.97 -30.08 -5.56
N THR A 480 -5.77 -30.59 -4.62
CA THR A 480 -7.21 -30.34 -4.55
C THR A 480 -7.58 -30.00 -3.12
N TYR A 481 -8.47 -29.03 -2.94
CA TYR A 481 -8.95 -28.56 -1.65
C TYR A 481 -10.45 -28.80 -1.53
N ASN A 482 -10.99 -28.79 -0.31
CA ASN A 482 -12.39 -29.15 -0.07
C ASN A 482 -13.33 -27.96 -0.28
N ASN A 483 -12.83 -26.76 0.02
CA ASN A 483 -13.67 -25.57 0.14
C ASN A 483 -13.58 -24.60 -1.04
N PHE A 484 -12.55 -24.73 -1.87
CA PHE A 484 -12.40 -23.87 -3.03
C PHE A 484 -11.80 -24.55 -4.27
N ASP A 485 -12.14 -23.97 -5.42
CA ASP A 485 -11.48 -24.24 -6.69
C ASP A 485 -10.42 -23.17 -6.99
N MET A 486 -9.51 -23.46 -7.92
CA MET A 486 -8.39 -22.58 -8.26
C MET A 486 -8.29 -22.35 -9.77
N ILE A 487 -7.91 -21.12 -10.15
CA ILE A 487 -7.51 -20.75 -11.51
C ILE A 487 -6.28 -19.84 -11.47
N TYR A 488 -5.58 -19.74 -12.60
CA TYR A 488 -4.40 -18.90 -12.75
C TYR A 488 -4.56 -17.96 -13.95
N TYR A 489 -4.18 -16.70 -13.76
CA TYR A 489 -4.03 -15.71 -14.83
C TYR A 489 -2.65 -15.05 -14.75
N ASP A 490 -2.08 -14.75 -15.92
CA ASP A 490 -0.90 -13.88 -16.01
C ASP A 490 -1.24 -12.48 -15.47
N PHE A 491 -0.23 -11.75 -14.97
CA PHE A 491 -0.39 -10.34 -14.65
C PHE A 491 -0.76 -9.56 -15.94
N PRO A 492 -1.91 -8.88 -15.98
CA PRO A 492 -2.49 -8.44 -17.25
C PRO A 492 -1.88 -7.15 -17.83
N PHE A 493 -0.65 -6.76 -17.43
CA PHE A 493 -0.02 -5.50 -17.86
C PHE A 493 0.05 -5.36 -19.38
N ALA A 494 0.46 -6.44 -20.09
CA ALA A 494 0.56 -6.43 -21.54
C ALA A 494 -0.80 -6.13 -22.20
N THR A 495 -1.88 -6.71 -21.67
CA THR A 495 -3.25 -6.51 -22.16
C THR A 495 -3.75 -5.09 -21.88
N ILE A 496 -3.63 -4.60 -20.65
CA ILE A 496 -4.08 -3.24 -20.31
C ILE A 496 -3.27 -2.18 -21.07
N ASN A 497 -1.97 -2.41 -21.30
CA ASN A 497 -1.14 -1.52 -22.09
C ASN A 497 -1.60 -1.44 -23.54
N GLN A 498 -1.93 -2.58 -24.15
CA GLN A 498 -2.50 -2.61 -25.50
C GLN A 498 -3.83 -1.86 -25.57
N ILE A 499 -4.71 -2.03 -24.58
CA ILE A 499 -5.99 -1.31 -24.51
C ILE A 499 -5.74 0.20 -24.43
N TRP A 500 -4.84 0.65 -23.55
CA TRP A 500 -4.56 2.06 -23.33
C TRP A 500 -3.91 2.73 -24.54
N VAL A 501 -2.89 2.10 -25.12
CA VAL A 501 -2.21 2.61 -26.32
C VAL A 501 -3.16 2.67 -27.52
N ALA A 502 -4.07 1.70 -27.66
CA ALA A 502 -5.10 1.73 -28.71
C ALA A 502 -6.06 2.92 -28.57
N GLN A 503 -6.22 3.48 -27.36
CA GLN A 503 -7.02 4.68 -27.08
C GLN A 503 -6.22 5.98 -27.20
N GLY A 504 -4.95 5.91 -27.61
CA GLY A 504 -4.06 7.06 -27.77
C GLY A 504 -3.21 7.39 -26.53
N GLY A 505 -3.32 6.58 -25.48
CA GLY A 505 -2.45 6.65 -24.31
C GLY A 505 -1.02 6.19 -24.57
N GLN A 506 -0.15 6.33 -23.58
CA GLN A 506 1.24 5.88 -23.59
C GLN A 506 1.50 4.90 -22.43
N THR A 507 2.43 3.95 -22.60
CA THR A 507 2.73 2.94 -21.58
C THR A 507 3.06 3.55 -20.21
N TYR A 508 3.81 4.65 -20.19
CA TYR A 508 4.21 5.31 -18.94
C TYR A 508 3.03 5.94 -18.18
N ASP A 509 1.87 6.16 -18.84
CA ASP A 509 0.67 6.67 -18.17
C ASP A 509 0.03 5.62 -17.24
N LEU A 510 0.51 4.36 -17.26
CA LEU A 510 0.00 3.25 -16.45
C LEU A 510 0.86 2.98 -15.21
N ILE A 511 1.95 3.72 -15.02
CA ILE A 511 2.88 3.54 -13.91
C ILE A 511 2.75 4.73 -12.95
N GLU A 512 2.87 4.47 -11.66
CA GLU A 512 2.91 5.50 -10.62
C GLU A 512 4.10 6.43 -10.88
N PRO A 513 3.88 7.74 -11.08
CA PRO A 513 4.94 8.63 -11.54
C PRO A 513 5.97 8.92 -10.45
N ILE A 514 5.64 8.71 -9.18
CA ILE A 514 6.55 9.03 -8.06
C ILE A 514 7.51 7.88 -7.73
N ASP A 515 7.02 6.65 -7.66
CA ASP A 515 7.91 5.51 -7.43
C ASP A 515 8.47 4.96 -8.75
N GLY A 516 7.82 5.22 -9.88
CA GLY A 516 8.21 4.68 -11.18
C GLY A 516 8.18 3.16 -11.22
N PHE A 517 7.32 2.52 -10.42
CA PHE A 517 7.33 1.09 -10.16
C PHE A 517 5.91 0.50 -10.15
N HIS A 518 4.99 1.02 -9.36
CA HIS A 518 3.67 0.41 -9.18
C HIS A 518 2.71 0.71 -10.33
N PRO A 519 1.72 -0.16 -10.60
CA PRO A 519 0.59 0.18 -11.46
C PRO A 519 -0.27 1.27 -10.81
N ASN A 520 -0.56 2.35 -11.54
CA ASN A 520 -1.34 3.47 -11.00
C ASN A 520 -2.86 3.25 -11.08
N GLN A 521 -3.65 4.29 -10.77
CA GLN A 521 -5.11 4.22 -10.81
C GLN A 521 -5.68 3.81 -12.19
N ILE A 522 -5.10 4.26 -13.31
CA ILE A 522 -5.56 3.89 -14.65
C ILE A 522 -5.27 2.41 -14.91
N ALA A 523 -4.10 1.93 -14.51
CA ALA A 523 -3.78 0.51 -14.60
C ALA A 523 -4.77 -0.32 -13.75
N ASN A 524 -5.01 0.06 -12.49
CA ASN A 524 -5.99 -0.60 -11.61
C ASN A 524 -7.39 -0.69 -12.26
N TYR A 525 -7.87 0.42 -12.81
CA TYR A 525 -9.14 0.48 -13.55
C TYR A 525 -9.21 -0.53 -14.72
N LEU A 526 -8.17 -0.55 -15.56
CA LEU A 526 -8.13 -1.44 -16.72
C LEU A 526 -7.98 -2.91 -16.31
N MET A 527 -7.19 -3.20 -15.26
CA MET A 527 -6.99 -4.55 -14.72
C MET A 527 -8.30 -5.15 -14.22
N ALA A 528 -9.12 -4.38 -13.50
CA ALA A 528 -10.43 -4.83 -13.03
C ALA A 528 -11.32 -5.29 -14.20
N GLY A 529 -11.33 -4.52 -15.29
CA GLY A 529 -12.04 -4.90 -16.51
C GLY A 529 -11.50 -6.17 -17.17
N VAL A 530 -10.17 -6.31 -17.26
CA VAL A 530 -9.54 -7.50 -17.83
C VAL A 530 -9.84 -8.75 -17.00
N PHE A 531 -9.63 -8.72 -15.68
CA PHE A 531 -9.90 -9.86 -14.81
C PHE A 531 -11.37 -10.27 -14.83
N TYR A 532 -12.29 -9.31 -14.79
CA TYR A 532 -13.72 -9.59 -14.88
C TYR A 532 -14.10 -10.27 -16.20
N ASN A 533 -13.58 -9.76 -17.32
CA ASN A 533 -13.85 -10.34 -18.64
C ASN A 533 -13.28 -11.76 -18.76
N GLN A 534 -12.07 -11.98 -18.25
CA GLN A 534 -11.42 -13.28 -18.24
C GLN A 534 -12.23 -14.30 -17.42
N LEU A 535 -12.65 -13.93 -16.19
CA LEU A 535 -13.53 -14.77 -15.37
C LEU A 535 -14.89 -15.01 -16.02
N THR A 536 -15.47 -14.00 -16.66
CA THR A 536 -16.75 -14.17 -17.38
C THR A 536 -16.62 -15.19 -18.52
N GLN A 537 -15.46 -15.25 -19.17
CA GLN A 537 -15.20 -16.19 -20.25
C GLN A 537 -14.88 -17.60 -19.73
N ASP A 538 -14.01 -17.70 -18.73
CA ASP A 538 -13.42 -18.97 -18.31
C ASP A 538 -14.21 -19.66 -17.21
N LYS A 539 -14.83 -18.88 -16.32
CA LYS A 539 -15.55 -19.29 -15.09
C LYS A 539 -16.79 -18.43 -14.79
N PRO A 540 -17.73 -18.26 -15.75
CA PRO A 540 -18.93 -17.44 -15.52
C PRO A 540 -19.74 -17.88 -14.29
N GLU A 541 -19.69 -19.17 -13.94
CA GLU A 541 -20.37 -19.73 -12.78
C GLU A 541 -19.82 -19.21 -11.44
N TRP A 542 -18.57 -18.73 -11.38
CA TRP A 542 -17.98 -18.13 -10.18
C TRP A 542 -18.48 -16.72 -9.90
N LEU A 543 -18.99 -16.02 -10.93
CA LEU A 543 -19.51 -14.65 -10.81
C LEU A 543 -20.99 -14.60 -10.35
N GLY A 544 -21.62 -15.77 -10.21
CA GLY A 544 -23.04 -15.89 -9.90
C GLY A 544 -23.98 -15.36 -10.98
N GLU A 545 -25.26 -15.65 -10.83
CA GLU A 545 -26.31 -15.08 -11.68
C GLU A 545 -26.57 -13.62 -11.32
N ILE A 546 -27.11 -12.85 -12.27
CA ILE A 546 -27.58 -11.49 -11.98
C ILE A 546 -28.80 -11.61 -11.06
N ASN A 547 -28.76 -10.96 -9.89
CA ASN A 547 -29.86 -11.03 -8.94
C ASN A 547 -31.10 -10.33 -9.52
N PRO A 548 -32.22 -11.05 -9.74
CA PRO A 548 -33.42 -10.49 -10.36
C PRO A 548 -34.11 -9.42 -9.48
N PHE A 549 -33.75 -9.33 -8.20
CA PHE A 549 -34.31 -8.39 -7.24
C PHE A 549 -33.52 -7.09 -7.11
N ASN A 550 -32.40 -6.91 -7.83
CA ASN A 550 -31.58 -5.69 -7.73
C ASN A 550 -32.39 -4.39 -7.87
N SER A 551 -33.31 -4.30 -8.83
CA SER A 551 -34.16 -3.12 -8.98
C SER A 551 -35.10 -2.88 -7.79
N GLN A 552 -35.55 -3.94 -7.12
CA GLN A 552 -36.40 -3.83 -5.93
C GLN A 552 -35.58 -3.45 -4.70
N ILE A 553 -34.39 -4.05 -4.53
CA ILE A 553 -33.43 -3.68 -3.49
C ILE A 553 -33.09 -2.18 -3.61
N GLN A 554 -32.71 -1.72 -4.80
CA GLN A 554 -32.40 -0.32 -5.06
C GLN A 554 -33.60 0.61 -4.76
N ALA A 555 -34.81 0.22 -5.13
CA ALA A 555 -36.01 1.02 -4.90
C ALA A 555 -36.38 1.12 -3.41
N MET A 556 -36.06 0.10 -2.62
CA MET A 556 -36.42 0.01 -1.20
C MET A 556 -35.32 0.55 -0.27
N PHE A 557 -34.07 0.18 -0.53
CA PHE A 557 -32.91 0.46 0.34
C PHE A 557 -31.97 1.51 -0.24
N GLY A 558 -32.26 2.05 -1.43
CA GLY A 558 -31.47 3.13 -2.03
C GLY A 558 -30.02 2.70 -2.29
N ASN A 559 -29.07 3.40 -1.66
CA ASN A 559 -27.65 3.07 -1.72
C ASN A 559 -27.20 2.06 -0.64
N GLN A 560 -28.15 1.40 0.05
CA GLN A 560 -27.89 0.39 1.08
C GLN A 560 -27.06 0.91 2.27
N GLY A 561 -27.18 2.20 2.59
CA GLY A 561 -26.41 2.83 3.67
C GLY A 561 -25.02 3.31 3.25
N GLY A 562 -24.56 3.02 2.03
CA GLY A 562 -23.28 3.50 1.51
C GLY A 562 -22.07 2.94 2.27
N TYR A 563 -20.93 3.60 2.08
CA TYR A 563 -19.62 3.13 2.59
C TYR A 563 -19.04 4.01 3.70
N SER A 564 -19.46 5.27 3.79
CA SER A 564 -18.93 6.30 4.69
C SER A 564 -19.92 6.68 5.79
#